data_AF-A0A6A1VU57-F1
#
_entry.id   AF-A0A6A1VU57-F1
#
_cell.length_a   1.000
_cell.length_b   1.000
_cell.length_c   1.000
_cell.angle_alpha   90.00
_cell.angle_beta   90.00
_cell.angle_gamma   90.00
#
_symmetry.space_group_name_H-M   'P 1'
#
loop_
_entity.id
_entity.type
_entity.pdbx_description
1 polymer ?
#
loop_
_entity_poly.entity_id
_entity_poly.type
_entity_poly.pdbx_seq_one_letter_code
_entity_poly.pdbx_strand_id
1 'polypeptide(L)'
;MAAMVMRQGGTRLAGSMMAALGPRLFSHSATTGAAVGGKSSLAGFLSGNPTNEAGMYWIMGVRNCSTGAQQQLQNSATATTSGASAAVSKDETEKNEISSYWGVPTSKLTNKDGTEWKWSCFRPWETYQANTAIDMEKHHAPGNLMDRMAYWTVKRRFGCRAMMLETVAAVPGMVAGMLLHCKSLRSFEHSGGWIKALLEEAENERMHLMTFMEVSQPTWLDRALVFTVQGIFFNAYLLGYVISPKFAHRMVGYLEEEAIHSYTEFLKELDNGNIENVPAPAIAIDYWQLPTDATLRDVVLVVRADEAHHRDVNHFASDIHCQGRQLREAPAPLGYH
;
A
#
# COMPACT_ATOMS: atom_id res chain seq x y z
N MET A 1 42.46 13.91 -50.10
CA MET A 1 42.69 15.18 -50.82
C MET A 1 41.90 15.11 -52.12
N ALA A 2 40.83 15.91 -52.23
CA ALA A 2 40.06 16.30 -53.44
C ALA A 2 38.60 16.52 -53.04
N ALA A 3 38.28 17.79 -52.78
CA ALA A 3 36.94 18.33 -52.65
C ALA A 3 36.53 18.95 -54.00
N MET A 4 35.25 18.85 -54.37
CA MET A 4 34.49 19.73 -55.29
C MET A 4 33.19 19.00 -55.68
N VAL A 5 32.02 19.60 -55.89
CA VAL A 5 31.51 20.96 -55.69
C VAL A 5 29.98 20.88 -55.79
N MET A 6 29.29 21.82 -55.14
CA MET A 6 27.84 22.05 -55.23
C MET A 6 27.35 22.31 -56.66
N ARG A 7 26.10 21.93 -56.97
CA ARG A 7 25.26 22.76 -57.85
C ARG A 7 23.77 22.66 -57.50
N GLN A 8 23.16 23.83 -57.35
CA GLN A 8 21.74 24.11 -57.13
C GLN A 8 20.89 23.99 -58.41
N GLY A 9 19.57 23.88 -58.23
CA GLY A 9 18.50 24.21 -59.19
C GLY A 9 17.26 23.35 -58.91
N GLY A 10 16.19 23.85 -58.28
CA GLY A 10 15.05 24.53 -58.93
C GLY A 10 14.24 23.52 -59.76
N THR A 11 12.94 23.23 -59.56
CA THR A 11 11.80 24.15 -59.49
C THR A 11 10.54 23.37 -59.09
N ARG A 12 9.59 24.07 -58.47
CA ARG A 12 8.24 23.62 -58.09
C ARG A 12 7.40 23.27 -59.33
N LEU A 13 6.50 22.27 -59.19
CA LEU A 13 5.24 22.23 -59.93
C LEU A 13 4.11 21.81 -58.99
N ALA A 14 3.14 22.71 -58.89
CA ALA A 14 1.87 22.52 -58.23
C ALA A 14 0.93 21.70 -59.12
N GLY A 15 0.11 20.86 -58.51
CA GLY A 15 -1.02 20.18 -59.12
C GLY A 15 -2.11 19.98 -58.06
N SER A 16 -3.08 20.88 -58.06
CA SER A 16 -4.34 20.79 -57.32
C SER A 16 -5.38 20.09 -58.19
N MET A 17 -6.31 19.34 -57.57
CA MET A 17 -7.75 19.18 -57.90
C MET A 17 -8.28 17.94 -57.15
N MET A 18 -9.04 18.11 -56.05
CA MET A 18 -10.50 18.31 -55.98
C MET A 18 -11.30 17.00 -55.85
N ALA A 19 -11.93 16.87 -54.67
CA ALA A 19 -13.31 16.46 -54.41
C ALA A 19 -13.84 15.10 -54.90
N ALA A 20 -14.17 14.23 -53.94
CA ALA A 20 -15.41 13.46 -53.97
C ALA A 20 -15.94 13.24 -52.54
N LEU A 21 -17.09 13.85 -52.27
CA LEU A 21 -17.90 13.77 -51.06
C LEU A 21 -18.97 12.68 -51.22
N GLY A 22 -19.22 11.92 -50.15
CA GLY A 22 -20.55 11.40 -49.79
C GLY A 22 -20.67 9.87 -49.63
N PRO A 23 -21.74 9.35 -49.01
CA PRO A 23 -22.73 10.02 -48.15
C PRO A 23 -22.82 9.41 -46.73
N ARG A 24 -23.41 10.22 -45.85
CA ARG A 24 -23.92 9.85 -44.53
C ARG A 24 -25.17 8.95 -44.68
N LEU A 25 -25.32 7.98 -43.79
CA LEU A 25 -26.62 7.37 -43.51
C LEU A 25 -26.91 7.50 -42.00
N PHE A 26 -27.79 8.46 -41.70
CA PHE A 26 -28.63 8.45 -40.50
C PHE A 26 -29.85 7.60 -40.80
N SER A 27 -30.25 6.72 -39.87
CA SER A 27 -31.62 6.22 -39.81
C SER A 27 -32.20 6.54 -38.44
N HIS A 28 -33.16 7.47 -38.46
CA HIS A 28 -34.19 7.63 -37.44
C HIS A 28 -35.25 6.53 -37.62
N SER A 29 -35.72 5.97 -36.52
CA SER A 29 -37.14 5.62 -36.39
C SER A 29 -37.66 6.24 -35.11
N ALA A 30 -38.63 7.14 -35.29
CA ALA A 30 -39.46 7.71 -34.26
C ALA A 30 -40.77 6.92 -34.21
N THR A 31 -41.25 6.63 -33.00
CA THR A 31 -42.69 6.59 -32.68
C THR A 31 -42.89 7.22 -31.31
N THR A 32 -43.51 8.41 -31.34
CA THR A 32 -44.53 8.96 -30.40
C THR A 32 -44.92 8.05 -29.23
N GLY A 33 -45.07 8.47 -27.96
CA GLY A 33 -45.24 9.78 -27.36
C GLY A 33 -46.31 9.67 -26.26
N ALA A 34 -45.99 10.00 -25.00
CA ALA A 34 -46.94 10.49 -23.99
C ALA A 34 -46.17 11.06 -22.79
N ALA A 35 -46.44 12.33 -22.49
CA ALA A 35 -45.87 13.13 -21.43
C ALA A 35 -46.40 12.75 -20.04
N VAL A 36 -45.70 13.18 -18.98
CA VAL A 36 -46.24 14.08 -17.93
C VAL A 36 -45.07 14.53 -17.02
N GLY A 37 -45.18 15.77 -16.51
CA GLY A 37 -44.14 16.61 -15.91
C GLY A 37 -43.37 16.00 -14.74
N GLY A 38 -42.17 16.47 -14.39
CA GLY A 38 -41.78 17.88 -14.31
C GLY A 38 -41.85 18.33 -12.84
N LYS A 39 -40.70 18.34 -12.14
CA LYS A 39 -40.22 19.37 -11.20
C LYS A 39 -38.98 18.88 -10.43
N SER A 40 -37.89 19.62 -10.61
CA SER A 40 -36.75 19.67 -9.70
C SER A 40 -37.09 20.61 -8.55
N SER A 41 -36.75 20.25 -7.31
CA SER A 41 -36.53 21.24 -6.24
C SER A 41 -35.82 20.63 -5.03
N LEU A 42 -34.55 20.99 -4.94
CA LEU A 42 -33.75 21.16 -3.73
C LEU A 42 -34.45 22.18 -2.80
N ALA A 43 -35.02 21.75 -1.66
CA ALA A 43 -35.30 22.59 -0.48
C ALA A 43 -36.01 21.77 0.61
N GLY A 44 -35.48 21.75 1.83
CA GLY A 44 -36.26 21.39 3.02
C GLY A 44 -35.57 20.43 4.01
N PHE A 45 -34.45 20.84 4.63
CA PHE A 45 -33.97 20.23 5.87
C PHE A 45 -33.50 21.31 6.85
N LEU A 46 -34.37 22.28 7.13
CA LEU A 46 -34.28 23.13 8.31
C LEU A 46 -35.69 23.37 8.84
N SER A 47 -35.87 23.11 10.14
CA SER A 47 -37.05 23.37 10.99
C SER A 47 -38.09 22.25 11.12
N GLY A 48 -38.12 21.63 12.32
CA GLY A 48 -39.29 20.90 12.83
C GLY A 48 -38.93 19.75 13.79
N ASN A 49 -38.92 20.01 15.09
CA ASN A 49 -38.85 19.03 16.19
C ASN A 49 -40.14 19.18 17.02
N PRO A 50 -40.49 18.26 17.95
CA PRO A 50 -40.53 16.79 17.93
C PRO A 50 -41.98 16.30 18.12
N THR A 51 -42.31 15.07 17.71
CA THR A 51 -43.22 14.14 18.44
C THR A 51 -43.40 12.86 17.60
N ASN A 52 -43.41 11.72 18.29
CA ASN A 52 -43.64 10.34 17.81
C ASN A 52 -42.39 9.50 17.42
N GLU A 53 -41.87 8.81 18.44
CA GLU A 53 -41.52 7.37 18.50
C GLU A 53 -41.06 6.62 17.23
N ALA A 54 -40.14 7.17 16.44
CA ALA A 54 -39.51 6.42 15.34
C ALA A 54 -38.01 6.73 15.18
N GLY A 55 -37.28 6.84 16.29
CA GLY A 55 -35.87 7.21 16.28
C GLY A 55 -35.06 6.64 17.43
N MET A 56 -35.11 5.32 17.66
CA MET A 56 -34.27 4.69 18.69
C MET A 56 -33.87 3.23 18.39
N TYR A 57 -33.55 2.90 17.13
CA TYR A 57 -33.03 1.58 16.75
C TYR A 57 -31.96 1.61 15.64
N TRP A 58 -31.01 2.55 15.69
CA TRP A 58 -29.83 2.51 14.79
C TRP A 58 -28.48 2.51 15.49
N ILE A 59 -28.44 2.35 16.81
CA ILE A 59 -27.19 2.17 17.56
C ILE A 59 -27.40 1.07 18.60
N MET A 60 -27.08 -0.17 18.24
CA MET A 60 -26.63 -1.29 19.10
C MET A 60 -26.85 -2.62 18.37
N GLY A 61 -25.78 -3.27 17.94
CA GLY A 61 -25.88 -4.64 17.42
C GLY A 61 -24.77 -5.10 16.47
N VAL A 62 -23.49 -4.84 16.78
CA VAL A 62 -22.39 -5.60 16.16
C VAL A 62 -21.65 -6.34 17.26
N ARG A 63 -22.07 -7.58 17.52
CA ARG A 63 -21.21 -8.66 18.04
C ARG A 63 -21.97 -9.99 18.02
N ASN A 64 -21.27 -10.99 17.47
CA ASN A 64 -21.56 -12.42 17.43
C ASN A 64 -22.74 -12.89 16.58
N CYS A 65 -22.44 -13.54 15.46
CA CYS A 65 -23.01 -14.84 15.12
C CYS A 65 -22.19 -15.48 13.98
N SER A 66 -21.44 -16.53 14.33
CA SER A 66 -20.99 -17.56 13.42
C SER A 66 -21.86 -18.81 13.62
N THR A 67 -21.85 -19.69 12.64
CA THR A 67 -22.48 -21.02 12.53
C THR A 67 -23.99 -21.09 12.26
N GLY A 68 -24.32 -21.57 11.05
CA GLY A 68 -25.67 -21.93 10.66
C GLY A 68 -25.81 -22.17 9.15
N ALA A 69 -25.11 -23.15 8.60
CA ALA A 69 -25.41 -23.64 7.25
C ALA A 69 -25.31 -25.17 7.23
N GLN A 70 -26.39 -25.81 7.69
CA GLN A 70 -26.62 -27.23 7.52
C GLN A 70 -27.88 -27.41 6.65
N GLN A 71 -27.70 -28.23 5.61
CA GLN A 71 -28.70 -28.93 4.80
C GLN A 71 -29.60 -28.11 3.86
N GLN A 72 -29.32 -28.26 2.56
CA GLN A 72 -30.24 -28.95 1.65
C GLN A 72 -29.52 -29.29 0.34
N LEU A 73 -29.28 -30.58 0.10
CA LEU A 73 -29.35 -31.24 -1.21
C LEU A 73 -29.12 -32.73 -0.98
N GLN A 74 -30.21 -33.50 -0.97
CA GLN A 74 -30.19 -34.96 -1.01
C GLN A 74 -31.09 -35.43 -2.16
N ASN A 75 -30.62 -36.52 -2.80
CA ASN A 75 -31.19 -37.34 -3.88
C ASN A 75 -30.71 -36.88 -5.28
N SER A 76 -30.00 -37.69 -6.07
CA SER A 76 -30.11 -39.15 -6.25
C SER A 76 -28.85 -39.70 -6.95
N ALA A 77 -28.38 -40.89 -6.56
CA ALA A 77 -28.06 -42.02 -7.45
C ALA A 77 -27.25 -43.09 -6.71
N THR A 78 -27.88 -44.24 -6.58
CA THR A 78 -27.39 -45.51 -6.05
C THR A 78 -26.35 -46.14 -6.98
N ALA A 79 -25.22 -46.60 -6.44
CA ALA A 79 -24.52 -47.78 -6.96
C ALA A 79 -23.58 -48.37 -5.90
N THR A 80 -23.94 -49.57 -5.46
CA THR A 80 -23.22 -50.46 -4.55
C THR A 80 -21.91 -50.95 -5.18
N THR A 81 -20.80 -50.96 -4.43
CA THR A 81 -19.79 -52.02 -4.55
C THR A 81 -18.92 -52.11 -3.30
N SER A 82 -18.63 -53.36 -2.98
CA SER A 82 -18.09 -53.93 -1.76
C SER A 82 -16.57 -53.86 -1.64
N GLY A 83 -16.09 -53.64 -0.40
CA GLY A 83 -15.03 -54.41 0.24
C GLY A 83 -13.58 -54.17 -0.18
N ALA A 84 -12.76 -53.65 0.73
CA ALA A 84 -11.59 -54.36 1.27
C ALA A 84 -10.88 -53.49 2.31
N SER A 85 -10.73 -54.08 3.49
CA SER A 85 -10.00 -53.63 4.68
C SER A 85 -8.51 -53.41 4.44
N ALA A 86 -7.98 -52.29 4.95
CA ALA A 86 -6.60 -52.19 5.40
C ALA A 86 -6.57 -51.41 6.72
N ALA A 87 -6.21 -52.12 7.79
CA ALA A 87 -6.11 -51.62 9.14
C ALA A 87 -5.01 -50.55 9.22
N VAL A 88 -5.39 -49.33 9.60
CA VAL A 88 -4.45 -48.32 10.08
C VAL A 88 -4.43 -48.42 11.60
N SER A 89 -3.27 -48.77 12.11
CA SER A 89 -2.90 -48.71 13.52
C SER A 89 -3.24 -47.32 14.08
N LYS A 90 -4.09 -47.30 15.11
CA LYS A 90 -4.27 -46.15 15.98
C LYS A 90 -2.94 -45.85 16.65
N ASP A 91 -2.32 -44.75 16.26
CA ASP A 91 -1.37 -44.07 17.13
C ASP A 91 -2.10 -42.85 17.70
N GLU A 92 -2.50 -42.99 18.96
CA GLU A 92 -3.17 -41.97 19.74
C GLU A 92 -2.11 -40.94 20.17
N THR A 93 -1.96 -39.88 19.39
CA THR A 93 -1.47 -38.60 19.90
C THR A 93 -2.20 -37.50 19.15
N GLU A 94 -3.42 -37.18 19.61
CA GLU A 94 -4.13 -35.97 19.23
C GLU A 94 -3.30 -34.74 19.61
N LYS A 95 -2.45 -34.28 18.69
CA LYS A 95 -2.16 -32.86 18.56
C LYS A 95 -3.16 -32.35 17.54
N ASN A 96 -4.00 -31.40 17.95
CA ASN A 96 -4.85 -30.61 17.06
C ASN A 96 -3.97 -29.83 16.07
N GLU A 97 -3.37 -30.52 15.10
CA GLU A 97 -2.74 -29.90 13.95
C GLU A 97 -3.89 -29.39 13.09
N ILE A 98 -3.93 -28.07 12.90
CA ILE A 98 -4.93 -27.43 12.04
C ILE A 98 -4.64 -27.93 10.62
N SER A 99 -5.31 -29.01 10.23
CA SER A 99 -5.28 -29.53 8.87
C SER A 99 -5.68 -28.39 7.94
N SER A 100 -4.88 -28.18 6.89
CA SER A 100 -5.17 -27.09 5.96
C SER A 100 -6.57 -27.32 5.38
N TYR A 101 -7.37 -26.25 5.31
CA TYR A 101 -8.73 -26.32 4.77
C TYR A 101 -8.78 -26.95 3.37
N TRP A 102 -7.70 -26.80 2.61
CA TRP A 102 -7.54 -27.31 1.25
C TRP A 102 -7.00 -28.74 1.16
N GLY A 103 -6.71 -29.40 2.29
CA GLY A 103 -6.14 -30.76 2.32
C GLY A 103 -4.72 -30.84 1.72
N VAL A 104 -4.05 -29.70 1.54
CA VAL A 104 -2.67 -29.61 1.06
C VAL A 104 -1.75 -29.58 2.28
N PRO A 105 -0.82 -30.55 2.44
CA PRO A 105 0.11 -30.52 3.55
C PRO A 105 0.95 -29.24 3.47
N THR A 106 1.06 -28.50 4.56
CA THR A 106 1.94 -27.33 4.63
C THR A 106 3.39 -27.82 4.54
N SER A 107 4.06 -27.55 3.42
CA SER A 107 5.49 -27.83 3.30
C SER A 107 6.25 -26.95 4.29
N LYS A 108 7.10 -27.56 5.11
CA LYS A 108 8.06 -26.82 5.94
C LYS A 108 8.94 -25.98 5.01
N LEU A 109 8.84 -24.67 5.15
CA LEU A 109 9.68 -23.74 4.41
C LEU A 109 11.09 -23.79 4.99
N THR A 110 12.10 -23.62 4.15
CA THR A 110 13.50 -23.63 4.55
C THR A 110 14.18 -22.33 4.15
N ASN A 111 15.13 -21.89 4.97
CA ASN A 111 16.08 -20.85 4.66
C ASN A 111 17.02 -21.24 3.51
N LYS A 112 17.76 -20.26 2.99
CA LYS A 112 18.86 -20.50 2.03
C LYS A 112 19.91 -21.48 2.58
N ASP A 113 20.10 -21.49 3.90
CA ASP A 113 21.02 -22.38 4.61
C ASP A 113 20.43 -23.75 4.96
N GLY A 114 19.18 -24.03 4.55
CA GLY A 114 18.48 -25.29 4.82
C GLY A 114 17.85 -25.41 6.21
N THR A 115 17.99 -24.39 7.07
CA THR A 115 17.31 -24.34 8.37
C THR A 115 15.80 -24.12 8.20
N GLU A 116 14.99 -24.62 9.15
CA GLU A 116 13.54 -24.44 9.09
C GLU A 116 13.17 -22.96 9.25
N TRP A 117 12.32 -22.47 8.34
CA TRP A 117 11.84 -21.10 8.36
C TRP A 117 10.85 -20.90 9.51
N LYS A 118 11.22 -20.03 10.45
CA LYS A 118 10.48 -19.85 11.71
C LYS A 118 9.33 -18.85 11.62
N TRP A 119 9.27 -18.03 10.57
CA TRP A 119 8.31 -16.93 10.47
C TRP A 119 7.05 -17.33 9.70
N SER A 120 5.88 -17.07 10.28
CA SER A 120 4.60 -17.25 9.61
C SER A 120 4.14 -15.97 8.88
N CYS A 121 4.60 -14.81 9.33
CA CYS A 121 4.17 -13.48 8.89
C CYS A 121 4.85 -12.97 7.61
N PHE A 122 5.95 -13.58 7.19
CA PHE A 122 6.59 -13.34 5.89
C PHE A 122 7.29 -14.61 5.41
N ARG A 123 7.73 -14.61 4.17
CA ARG A 123 8.28 -15.75 3.45
C ARG A 123 9.74 -15.49 3.04
N PRO A 124 10.55 -16.54 2.81
CA PRO A 124 11.95 -16.35 2.42
C PRO A 124 12.16 -15.47 1.18
N TRP A 125 11.24 -15.50 0.21
CA TRP A 125 11.33 -14.69 -1.02
C TRP A 125 10.89 -13.23 -0.86
N GLU A 126 10.33 -12.86 0.30
CA GLU A 126 9.98 -11.48 0.65
C GLU A 126 11.14 -10.76 1.36
N THR A 127 12.20 -11.50 1.70
CA THR A 127 13.41 -10.96 2.33
C THR A 127 14.36 -10.37 1.29
N TYR A 128 15.12 -9.35 1.66
CA TYR A 128 16.01 -8.63 0.75
C TYR A 128 17.22 -8.05 1.47
N GLN A 129 18.23 -7.61 0.71
CA GLN A 129 19.33 -6.81 1.24
C GLN A 129 19.04 -5.34 0.93
N ALA A 130 18.94 -4.51 1.97
CA ALA A 130 18.67 -3.09 1.79
C ALA A 130 19.86 -2.38 1.11
N ASN A 131 19.57 -1.48 0.18
CA ASN A 131 20.59 -0.69 -0.50
C ASN A 131 21.02 0.49 0.37
N THR A 132 22.07 0.29 1.17
CA THR A 132 22.64 1.33 2.04
C THR A 132 23.45 2.41 1.29
N ALA A 133 23.67 2.25 -0.01
CA ALA A 133 24.35 3.24 -0.86
C ALA A 133 23.41 4.34 -1.40
N ILE A 134 22.12 4.30 -1.03
CA ILE A 134 21.13 5.32 -1.40
C ILE A 134 21.49 6.70 -0.83
N ASP A 135 21.21 7.74 -1.60
CA ASP A 135 21.51 9.12 -1.21
C ASP A 135 20.60 9.59 -0.06
N MET A 136 21.19 9.79 1.11
CA MET A 136 20.49 10.23 2.32
C MET A 136 20.22 11.74 2.36
N GLU A 137 20.97 12.55 1.60
CA GLU A 137 20.89 14.02 1.65
C GLU A 137 19.93 14.62 0.62
N LYS A 138 19.41 13.79 -0.29
CA LYS A 138 18.45 14.22 -1.30
C LYS A 138 17.19 14.82 -0.65
N HIS A 139 16.95 16.09 -0.95
CA HIS A 139 15.80 16.86 -0.52
C HIS A 139 14.98 17.33 -1.73
N HIS A 140 13.67 17.12 -1.71
CA HIS A 140 12.81 17.65 -2.76
C HIS A 140 12.43 19.12 -2.48
N ALA A 141 12.98 20.06 -3.25
CA ALA A 141 12.66 21.47 -3.08
C ALA A 141 11.18 21.76 -3.41
N PRO A 142 10.41 22.43 -2.53
CA PRO A 142 8.98 22.66 -2.75
C PRO A 142 8.73 23.67 -3.89
N GLY A 143 8.35 23.16 -5.06
CA GLY A 143 8.15 23.96 -6.27
C GLY A 143 6.78 24.64 -6.34
N ASN A 144 5.72 23.96 -5.92
CA ASN A 144 4.34 24.46 -6.01
C ASN A 144 3.71 24.74 -4.63
N LEU A 145 2.50 25.33 -4.60
CA LEU A 145 1.81 25.66 -3.34
C LEU A 145 1.49 24.41 -2.49
N MET A 146 1.07 23.31 -3.11
CA MET A 146 0.77 22.06 -2.40
C MET A 146 2.05 21.48 -1.77
N ASP A 147 3.17 21.54 -2.48
CA ASP A 147 4.47 21.08 -1.97
C ASP A 147 4.91 21.92 -0.77
N ARG A 148 4.71 23.24 -0.83
CA ARG A 148 5.01 24.15 0.29
C ARG A 148 4.13 23.86 1.49
N MET A 149 2.84 23.60 1.29
CA MET A 149 1.93 23.22 2.35
C MET A 149 2.30 21.87 2.97
N ALA A 150 2.69 20.88 2.15
CA ALA A 150 3.13 19.57 2.61
C ALA A 150 4.41 19.71 3.47
N TYR A 151 5.44 20.35 2.93
CA TYR A 151 6.69 20.61 3.65
C TYR A 151 6.46 21.33 4.98
N TRP A 152 5.65 22.38 4.96
CA TRP A 152 5.32 23.14 6.17
C TRP A 152 4.54 22.32 7.21
N THR A 153 3.65 21.44 6.77
CA THR A 153 2.85 20.58 7.66
C THR A 153 3.75 19.59 8.40
N VAL A 154 4.72 19.00 7.70
CA VAL A 154 5.70 18.08 8.29
C VAL A 154 6.63 18.81 9.25
N LYS A 155 7.29 19.89 8.79
CA LYS A 155 8.30 20.62 9.57
C LYS A 155 7.78 21.17 10.91
N ARG A 156 6.50 21.53 10.99
CA ARG A 156 5.91 22.11 12.22
C ARG A 156 5.48 21.07 13.26
N ARG A 157 5.32 19.80 12.89
CA ARG A 157 4.55 18.83 13.69
C ARG A 157 5.31 17.58 14.11
N PHE A 158 6.47 17.29 13.52
CA PHE A 158 7.22 16.07 13.83
C PHE A 158 8.43 16.38 14.72
N GLY A 159 8.35 15.94 15.97
CA GLY A 159 9.43 15.97 16.97
C GLY A 159 9.55 14.61 17.65
N CYS A 160 10.70 13.97 17.42
CA CYS A 160 11.30 12.76 18.01
C CYS A 160 10.46 11.87 18.95
N ARG A 161 9.91 10.78 18.40
CA ARG A 161 9.93 9.44 19.02
C ARG A 161 9.77 8.38 17.91
N ALA A 162 10.88 7.83 17.42
CA ALA A 162 10.93 6.90 16.26
C ALA A 162 9.85 5.80 16.34
N MET A 163 9.81 5.05 17.45
CA MET A 163 8.83 3.95 17.65
C MET A 163 7.35 4.34 17.54
N MET A 164 6.98 5.59 17.84
CA MET A 164 5.59 6.04 17.71
C MET A 164 5.26 6.42 16.25
N LEU A 165 6.26 6.88 15.49
CA LEU A 165 6.11 7.28 14.10
C LEU A 165 5.90 6.07 13.18
N GLU A 166 6.56 4.93 13.44
CA GLU A 166 6.37 3.67 12.70
C GLU A 166 4.89 3.24 12.61
N THR A 167 4.15 3.42 13.70
CA THR A 167 2.72 3.05 13.73
C THR A 167 1.85 3.92 12.83
N VAL A 168 2.32 5.13 12.52
CA VAL A 168 1.67 6.11 11.66
C VAL A 168 2.20 5.99 10.24
N ALA A 169 3.48 5.67 10.05
CA ALA A 169 4.15 5.52 8.77
C ALA A 169 3.65 4.32 7.95
N ALA A 170 3.18 3.25 8.61
CA ALA A 170 2.52 2.13 7.92
C ALA A 170 1.12 2.46 7.33
N VAL A 171 0.51 3.58 7.70
CA VAL A 171 -0.88 3.91 7.33
C VAL A 171 -1.01 4.44 5.89
N PRO A 172 -0.18 5.39 5.42
CA PRO A 172 -0.28 5.96 4.08
C PRO A 172 -0.25 4.95 2.94
N GLY A 173 0.74 4.04 2.93
CA GLY A 173 0.86 2.99 1.91
C GLY A 173 -0.38 2.10 1.85
N MET A 174 -0.92 1.69 3.01
CA MET A 174 -2.13 0.88 3.11
C MET A 174 -3.36 1.61 2.54
N VAL A 175 -3.56 2.88 2.92
CA VAL A 175 -4.70 3.68 2.44
C VAL A 175 -4.61 3.94 0.95
N ALA A 176 -3.43 4.35 0.47
CA ALA A 176 -3.20 4.63 -0.95
C ALA A 176 -3.35 3.36 -1.81
N GLY A 177 -2.75 2.25 -1.38
CA GLY A 177 -2.86 0.94 -2.01
C GLY A 177 -4.30 0.43 -2.06
N MET A 178 -5.05 0.54 -0.97
CA MET A 178 -6.48 0.20 -0.90
C MET A 178 -7.31 1.05 -1.86
N LEU A 179 -7.14 2.38 -1.85
CA LEU A 179 -7.90 3.27 -2.74
C LEU A 179 -7.59 3.01 -4.21
N LEU A 180 -6.32 2.76 -4.54
CA LEU A 180 -5.88 2.43 -5.89
C LEU A 180 -6.39 1.05 -6.32
N HIS A 181 -6.42 0.07 -5.42
CA HIS A 181 -7.02 -1.23 -5.64
C HIS A 181 -8.51 -1.12 -5.98
N CYS A 182 -9.29 -0.43 -5.15
CA CYS A 182 -10.70 -0.18 -5.41
C CYS A 182 -10.92 0.61 -6.71
N LYS A 183 -10.01 1.53 -7.06
CA LYS A 183 -10.06 2.27 -8.33
C LYS A 183 -9.81 1.37 -9.54
N SER A 184 -8.80 0.50 -9.46
CA SER A 184 -8.47 -0.48 -10.48
C SER A 184 -9.66 -1.41 -10.76
N LEU A 185 -10.30 -1.94 -9.71
CA LEU A 185 -11.47 -2.80 -9.83
C LEU A 185 -12.66 -2.10 -10.51
N ARG A 186 -13.05 -0.90 -10.05
CA ARG A 186 -14.22 -0.20 -10.61
C ARG A 186 -13.99 0.36 -12.02
N SER A 187 -12.73 0.50 -12.43
CA SER A 187 -12.36 1.01 -13.76
C SER A 187 -11.95 -0.10 -14.73
N PHE A 188 -11.72 -1.33 -14.23
CA PHE A 188 -11.15 -2.44 -14.98
C PHE A 188 -9.79 -2.13 -15.62
N GLU A 189 -8.91 -1.44 -14.87
CA GLU A 189 -7.61 -0.97 -15.35
C GLU A 189 -6.46 -1.54 -14.51
N HIS A 190 -5.29 -1.82 -15.12
CA HIS A 190 -4.09 -2.18 -14.37
C HIS A 190 -3.52 -0.98 -13.59
N SER A 191 -2.77 -1.27 -12.52
CA SER A 191 -2.19 -0.24 -11.64
C SER A 191 -0.72 0.07 -11.92
N GLY A 192 -0.06 -0.62 -12.86
CA GLY A 192 1.36 -0.39 -13.18
C GLY A 192 2.32 -0.77 -12.05
N GLY A 193 1.91 -1.69 -11.17
CA GLY A 193 2.71 -2.12 -10.01
C GLY A 193 2.49 -1.31 -8.73
N TRP A 194 1.84 -0.14 -8.81
CA TRP A 194 1.70 0.77 -7.68
C TRP A 194 0.91 0.22 -6.48
N ILE A 195 -0.09 -0.64 -6.70
CA ILE A 195 -0.78 -1.31 -5.59
C ILE A 195 0.20 -2.16 -4.79
N LYS A 196 1.07 -2.91 -5.49
CA LYS A 196 2.05 -3.78 -4.87
C LYS A 196 3.09 -2.95 -4.11
N ALA A 197 3.68 -1.94 -4.76
CA ALA A 197 4.66 -1.05 -4.13
C ALA A 197 4.14 -0.42 -2.83
N LEU A 198 2.92 0.13 -2.84
CA LEU A 198 2.34 0.81 -1.66
C LEU A 198 1.96 -0.15 -0.52
N LEU A 199 1.57 -1.39 -0.84
CA LEU A 199 1.32 -2.41 0.17
C LEU A 199 2.62 -2.99 0.72
N GLU A 200 3.67 -3.11 -0.11
CA GLU A 200 5.01 -3.50 0.33
C GLU A 200 5.66 -2.43 1.22
N GLU A 201 5.48 -1.15 0.92
CA GLU A 201 5.84 -0.02 1.80
C GLU A 201 5.14 -0.15 3.16
N ALA A 202 3.81 -0.29 3.17
CA ALA A 202 3.06 -0.44 4.43
C ALA A 202 3.46 -1.68 5.25
N GLU A 203 3.84 -2.76 4.56
CA GLU A 203 4.37 -3.96 5.23
C GLU A 203 5.78 -3.73 5.77
N ASN A 204 6.64 -3.05 5.02
CA ASN A 204 8.00 -2.74 5.44
C ASN A 204 8.00 -1.87 6.71
N GLU A 205 7.22 -0.81 6.74
CA GLU A 205 6.97 0.04 7.92
C GLU A 205 6.46 -0.78 9.13
N ARG A 206 5.58 -1.76 8.88
CA ARG A 206 5.12 -2.68 9.93
C ARG A 206 6.27 -3.57 10.43
N MET A 207 7.20 -3.96 9.57
CA MET A 207 8.37 -4.76 9.95
C MET A 207 9.41 -3.95 10.73
N HIS A 208 9.54 -2.65 10.48
CA HIS A 208 10.31 -1.73 11.32
C HIS A 208 9.74 -1.73 12.75
N LEU A 209 8.43 -1.49 12.88
CA LEU A 209 7.73 -1.53 14.18
C LEU A 209 7.95 -2.86 14.91
N MET A 210 7.72 -4.00 14.23
CA MET A 210 7.86 -5.32 14.84
C MET A 210 9.30 -5.58 15.32
N THR A 211 10.29 -5.09 14.58
CA THR A 211 11.70 -5.16 14.99
C THR A 211 11.97 -4.37 16.25
N PHE A 212 11.48 -3.13 16.33
CA PHE A 212 11.67 -2.30 17.53
C PHE A 212 10.89 -2.80 18.74
N MET A 213 9.77 -3.51 18.54
CA MET A 213 9.02 -4.14 19.63
C MET A 213 9.83 -5.24 20.36
N GLU A 214 10.71 -5.96 19.65
CA GLU A 214 11.61 -6.94 20.28
C GLU A 214 12.64 -6.28 21.21
N VAL A 215 12.95 -5.00 20.97
CA VAL A 215 13.89 -4.22 21.79
C VAL A 215 13.16 -3.48 22.92
N SER A 216 11.96 -2.94 22.66
CA SER A 216 11.21 -2.12 23.61
C SER A 216 9.71 -2.46 23.58
N GLN A 217 9.21 -2.99 24.70
CA GLN A 217 7.80 -3.34 24.84
C GLN A 217 6.94 -2.10 25.16
N PRO A 218 5.86 -1.84 24.40
CA PRO A 218 5.01 -0.67 24.61
C PRO A 218 4.13 -0.83 25.86
N THR A 219 3.93 0.26 26.60
CA THR A 219 3.00 0.30 27.73
C THR A 219 1.54 0.38 27.26
N TRP A 220 0.58 0.15 28.14
CA TRP A 220 -0.84 0.31 27.81
C TRP A 220 -1.21 1.74 27.38
N LEU A 221 -0.52 2.75 27.94
CA LEU A 221 -0.66 4.15 27.56
C LEU A 221 -0.17 4.39 26.14
N ASP A 222 1.01 3.84 25.80
CA ASP A 222 1.54 3.93 24.43
C ASP A 222 0.56 3.30 23.43
N ARG A 223 -0.03 2.14 23.77
CA ARG A 223 -1.04 1.47 22.92
C ARG A 223 -2.32 2.28 22.75
N ALA A 224 -2.83 2.89 23.82
CA ALA A 224 -4.02 3.75 23.77
C ALA A 224 -3.76 5.02 22.95
N LEU A 225 -2.54 5.57 23.06
CA LEU A 225 -2.10 6.69 22.25
C LEU A 225 -2.02 6.32 20.77
N VAL A 226 -1.37 5.20 20.44
CA VAL A 226 -1.27 4.68 19.06
C VAL A 226 -2.66 4.49 18.45
N PHE A 227 -3.58 3.84 19.17
CA PHE A 227 -4.96 3.66 18.69
C PHE A 227 -5.64 4.99 18.35
N THR A 228 -5.48 5.99 19.22
CA THR A 228 -6.06 7.31 19.04
C THR A 228 -5.45 8.04 17.84
N VAL A 229 -4.12 8.06 17.75
CA VAL A 229 -3.38 8.73 16.67
C VAL A 229 -3.67 8.06 15.33
N GLN A 230 -3.64 6.74 15.26
CA GLN A 230 -4.00 5.99 14.04
C GLN A 230 -5.45 6.28 13.62
N GLY A 231 -6.40 6.28 14.56
CA GLY A 231 -7.79 6.59 14.26
C GLY A 231 -7.97 7.97 13.62
N ILE A 232 -7.30 9.00 14.15
CA ILE A 232 -7.35 10.36 13.59
C ILE A 232 -6.60 10.43 12.25
N PHE A 233 -5.37 9.93 12.21
CA PHE A 233 -4.50 10.05 11.05
C PHE A 233 -5.02 9.26 9.85
N PHE A 234 -5.52 8.04 10.06
CA PHE A 234 -6.13 7.23 9.00
C PHE A 234 -7.26 7.98 8.29
N ASN A 235 -8.20 8.55 9.05
CA ASN A 235 -9.34 9.27 8.49
C ASN A 235 -8.91 10.56 7.78
N ALA A 236 -7.97 11.31 8.39
CA ALA A 236 -7.44 12.53 7.80
C ALA A 236 -6.67 12.25 6.49
N TYR A 237 -5.82 11.23 6.47
CA TYR A 237 -5.04 10.84 5.32
C TYR A 237 -5.93 10.26 4.21
N LEU A 238 -6.92 9.42 4.55
CA LEU A 238 -7.92 8.91 3.61
C LEU A 238 -8.63 10.05 2.88
N LEU A 239 -9.15 11.02 3.63
CA LEU A 239 -9.80 12.19 3.04
C LEU A 239 -8.82 13.02 2.20
N GLY A 240 -7.60 13.24 2.71
CA GLY A 240 -6.55 13.95 1.99
C GLY A 240 -6.18 13.30 0.66
N TYR A 241 -6.06 11.97 0.63
CA TYR A 241 -5.74 11.20 -0.58
C TYR A 241 -6.89 11.23 -1.59
N VAL A 242 -8.15 11.15 -1.14
CA VAL A 242 -9.33 11.28 -2.02
C VAL A 242 -9.38 12.67 -2.65
N ILE A 243 -9.03 13.73 -1.91
CA ILE A 243 -9.01 15.11 -2.41
C ILE A 243 -7.83 15.34 -3.35
N SER A 244 -6.62 14.93 -2.96
CA SER A 244 -5.40 15.18 -3.71
C SER A 244 -4.34 14.09 -3.44
N PRO A 245 -4.25 13.07 -4.31
CA PRO A 245 -3.18 12.06 -4.24
C PRO A 245 -1.79 12.69 -4.35
N LYS A 246 -1.65 13.78 -5.13
CA LYS A 246 -0.37 14.49 -5.31
C LYS A 246 0.13 15.08 -4.00
N PHE A 247 -0.76 15.74 -3.26
CA PHE A 247 -0.45 16.29 -1.95
C PHE A 247 -0.17 15.16 -0.95
N ALA A 248 -0.97 14.10 -0.95
CA ALA A 248 -0.81 12.98 -0.02
C ALA A 248 0.56 12.29 -0.19
N HIS A 249 0.93 11.90 -1.41
CA HIS A 249 2.26 11.34 -1.70
C HIS A 249 3.39 12.33 -1.38
N ARG A 250 3.21 13.62 -1.64
CA ARG A 250 4.25 14.61 -1.29
C ARG A 250 4.42 14.77 0.22
N MET A 251 3.32 14.72 0.96
CA MET A 251 3.34 14.73 2.43
C MET A 251 4.14 13.54 2.96
N VAL A 252 3.88 12.33 2.45
CA VAL A 252 4.64 11.13 2.83
C VAL A 252 6.12 11.28 2.50
N GLY A 253 6.46 11.71 1.28
CA GLY A 253 7.86 11.93 0.90
C GLY A 253 8.62 12.87 1.85
N TYR A 254 7.97 13.91 2.39
CA TYR A 254 8.59 14.74 3.42
C TYR A 254 8.61 14.11 4.82
N LEU A 255 7.63 13.27 5.17
CA LEU A 255 7.69 12.49 6.41
C LEU A 255 8.92 11.58 6.41
N GLU A 256 9.21 10.94 5.29
CA GLU A 256 10.37 10.05 5.19
C GLU A 256 11.69 10.83 5.21
N GLU A 257 11.73 12.06 4.69
CA GLU A 257 12.91 12.94 4.87
C GLU A 257 13.19 13.22 6.37
N GLU A 258 12.15 13.46 7.17
CA GLU A 258 12.30 13.62 8.62
C GLU A 258 12.62 12.28 9.32
N ALA A 259 12.14 11.15 8.80
CA ALA A 259 12.51 9.82 9.29
C ALA A 259 14.00 9.54 9.08
N ILE A 260 14.54 9.80 7.88
CA ILE A 260 15.97 9.68 7.56
C ILE A 260 16.82 10.56 8.51
N HIS A 261 16.37 11.79 8.77
CA HIS A 261 17.03 12.67 9.72
C HIS A 261 17.01 12.07 11.14
N SER A 262 15.86 11.60 11.60
CA SER A 262 15.68 10.99 12.92
C SER A 262 16.56 9.75 13.12
N TYR A 263 16.64 8.86 12.13
CA TYR A 263 17.51 7.68 12.19
C TYR A 263 18.99 8.04 12.10
N THR A 264 19.34 9.12 11.39
CA THR A 264 20.71 9.62 11.37
C THR A 264 21.15 10.15 12.74
N GLU A 265 20.27 10.85 13.47
CA GLU A 265 20.53 11.22 14.86
C GLU A 265 20.59 10.00 15.78
N PHE A 266 19.73 9.00 15.58
CA PHE A 266 19.79 7.74 16.34
C PHE A 266 21.13 7.02 16.18
N LEU A 267 21.67 6.96 14.95
CA LEU A 267 22.99 6.41 14.68
C LEU A 267 24.10 7.18 15.38
N LYS A 268 24.02 8.51 15.46
CA LYS A 268 24.99 9.32 16.21
C LYS A 268 24.94 9.02 17.71
N GLU A 269 23.75 8.85 18.28
CA GLU A 269 23.59 8.50 19.69
C GLU A 269 24.14 7.10 20.01
N LEU A 270 23.99 6.14 19.09
CA LEU A 270 24.64 4.83 19.18
C LEU A 270 26.17 4.92 19.08
N ASP A 271 26.69 5.68 18.09
CA ASP A 271 28.12 5.83 17.85
C ASP A 271 28.83 6.58 19.00
N ASN A 272 28.13 7.49 19.67
CA ASN A 272 28.60 8.18 20.86
C ASN A 272 28.52 7.31 22.14
N GLY A 273 27.86 6.14 22.08
CA GLY A 273 27.68 5.24 23.22
C GLY A 273 26.60 5.69 24.21
N ASN A 274 25.73 6.63 23.83
CA ASN A 274 24.60 7.06 24.67
C ASN A 274 23.47 6.02 24.67
N ILE A 275 23.36 5.24 23.59
CA ILE A 275 22.43 4.11 23.45
C ILE A 275 23.27 2.83 23.35
N GLU A 276 22.84 1.79 24.07
CA GLU A 276 23.50 0.49 24.03
C GLU A 276 23.29 -0.20 22.68
N ASN A 277 24.38 -0.59 22.02
CA ASN A 277 24.35 -1.30 20.75
C ASN A 277 24.18 -2.81 20.97
N VAL A 278 22.94 -3.23 21.26
CA VAL A 278 22.57 -4.62 21.51
C VAL A 278 22.59 -5.47 20.22
N PRO A 279 22.63 -6.82 20.31
CA PRO A 279 22.48 -7.69 19.15
C PRO A 279 21.16 -7.46 18.40
N ALA A 280 21.18 -7.58 17.08
CA ALA A 280 20.00 -7.40 16.25
C ALA A 280 18.92 -8.47 16.55
N PRO A 281 17.63 -8.10 16.61
CA PRO A 281 16.55 -9.07 16.72
C PRO A 281 16.56 -10.08 15.58
N ALA A 282 16.24 -11.33 15.86
CA ALA A 282 16.29 -12.40 14.87
C ALA A 282 15.34 -12.16 13.68
N ILE A 283 14.25 -11.41 13.89
CA ILE A 283 13.32 -11.02 12.82
C ILE A 283 13.97 -10.05 11.83
N ALA A 284 14.80 -9.13 12.33
CA ALA A 284 15.53 -8.18 11.51
C ALA A 284 16.61 -8.88 10.67
N ILE A 285 17.35 -9.80 11.29
CA ILE A 285 18.38 -10.59 10.63
C ILE A 285 17.80 -11.34 9.42
N ASP A 286 16.70 -12.05 9.62
CA ASP A 286 16.09 -12.83 8.55
C ASP A 286 15.40 -11.95 7.50
N TYR A 287 14.75 -10.85 7.90
CA TYR A 287 14.02 -9.96 7.00
C TYR A 287 14.94 -9.17 6.06
N TRP A 288 15.97 -8.52 6.61
CA TRP A 288 16.97 -7.74 5.86
C TRP A 288 18.21 -8.54 5.43
N GLN A 289 18.19 -9.86 5.62
CA GLN A 289 19.31 -10.76 5.30
C GLN A 289 20.66 -10.27 5.88
N LEU A 290 20.63 -9.79 7.13
CA LEU A 290 21.82 -9.28 7.83
C LEU A 290 22.75 -10.43 8.26
N PRO A 291 24.04 -10.14 8.51
CA PRO A 291 24.93 -11.08 9.19
C PRO A 291 24.37 -11.53 10.55
N THR A 292 24.69 -12.76 10.98
CA THR A 292 24.19 -13.32 12.25
C THR A 292 24.71 -12.61 13.49
N ASP A 293 25.82 -11.88 13.37
CA ASP A 293 26.45 -11.06 14.40
C ASP A 293 26.07 -9.57 14.30
N ALA A 294 25.10 -9.22 13.44
CA ALA A 294 24.62 -7.86 13.27
C ALA A 294 24.09 -7.25 14.58
N THR A 295 24.23 -5.95 14.72
CA THR A 295 23.82 -5.20 15.92
C THR A 295 22.63 -4.26 15.64
N LEU A 296 22.09 -3.64 16.68
CA LEU A 296 21.04 -2.62 16.58
C LEU A 296 21.42 -1.50 15.61
N ARG A 297 22.70 -1.08 15.61
CA ARG A 297 23.24 -0.13 14.65
C ARG A 297 23.06 -0.57 13.19
N ASP A 298 23.33 -1.83 12.86
CA ASP A 298 23.18 -2.36 11.50
C ASP A 298 21.71 -2.39 11.07
N VAL A 299 20.81 -2.72 12.01
CA VAL A 299 19.36 -2.64 11.79
C VAL A 299 18.93 -1.21 11.48
N VAL A 300 19.40 -0.23 12.25
CA VAL A 300 19.06 1.18 12.03
C VAL A 300 19.59 1.69 10.67
N LEU A 301 20.75 1.20 10.22
CA LEU A 301 21.29 1.53 8.91
C LEU A 301 20.38 1.05 7.76
N VAL A 302 19.87 -0.18 7.83
CA VAL A 302 18.99 -0.74 6.79
C VAL A 302 17.59 -0.14 6.84
N VAL A 303 17.05 0.10 8.04
CA VAL A 303 15.79 0.82 8.22
C VAL A 303 15.86 2.22 7.61
N ARG A 304 16.93 2.98 7.91
CA ARG A 304 17.14 4.31 7.28
C ARG A 304 17.22 4.24 5.75
N ALA A 305 17.75 3.16 5.20
CA ALA A 305 17.80 2.96 3.75
C ALA A 305 16.41 2.69 3.16
N ASP A 306 15.56 1.96 3.87
CA ASP A 306 14.15 1.78 3.50
C ASP A 306 13.41 3.14 3.48
N GLU A 307 13.62 3.99 4.49
CA GLU A 307 13.04 5.34 4.52
C GLU A 307 13.45 6.19 3.31
N ALA A 308 14.73 6.11 2.92
CA ALA A 308 15.23 6.80 1.73
C ALA A 308 14.60 6.25 0.44
N HIS A 309 14.28 4.96 0.41
CA HIS A 309 13.52 4.36 -0.70
C HIS A 309 12.08 4.89 -0.71
N HIS A 310 11.36 4.83 0.42
CA HIS A 310 9.98 5.33 0.55
C HIS A 310 9.87 6.81 0.17
N ARG A 311 10.85 7.64 0.61
CA ARG A 311 10.98 9.04 0.21
C ARG A 311 10.97 9.19 -1.30
N ASP A 312 11.84 8.46 -1.99
CA ASP A 312 12.04 8.57 -3.42
C ASP A 312 10.81 8.07 -4.20
N VAL A 313 10.21 6.96 -3.76
CA VAL A 313 8.99 6.40 -4.36
C VAL A 313 7.81 7.37 -4.22
N ASN A 314 7.60 7.95 -3.04
CA ASN A 314 6.49 8.85 -2.79
C ASN A 314 6.67 10.22 -3.47
N HIS A 315 7.89 10.78 -3.51
CA HIS A 315 8.15 11.97 -4.32
C HIS A 315 7.90 11.71 -5.81
N PHE A 316 8.33 10.56 -6.33
CA PHE A 316 8.09 10.16 -7.71
C PHE A 316 6.59 9.99 -8.02
N ALA A 317 5.83 9.35 -7.12
CA ALA A 317 4.37 9.22 -7.24
C ALA A 317 3.67 10.59 -7.33
N SER A 318 4.10 11.53 -6.48
CA SER A 318 3.61 12.90 -6.50
C SER A 318 3.94 13.61 -7.83
N ASP A 319 5.18 13.45 -8.33
CA ASP A 319 5.64 14.08 -9.57
C ASP A 319 4.84 13.60 -10.79
N ILE A 320 4.53 12.31 -10.88
CA ILE A 320 3.65 11.75 -11.93
C ILE A 320 2.29 12.48 -11.93
N HIS A 321 1.71 12.64 -10.75
CA HIS A 321 0.45 13.36 -10.62
C HIS A 321 0.56 14.85 -10.92
N CYS A 322 1.66 15.49 -10.54
CA CYS A 322 1.94 16.90 -10.84
C CYS A 322 2.08 17.15 -12.35
N GLN A 323 2.62 16.18 -13.09
CA GLN A 323 2.68 16.19 -14.56
C GLN A 323 1.33 15.90 -15.24
N GLY A 324 0.25 15.69 -14.47
CA GLY A 324 -1.09 15.40 -15.00
C GLY A 324 -1.28 13.96 -15.47
N ARG A 325 -0.32 13.07 -15.16
CA ARG A 325 -0.35 11.66 -15.53
C ARG A 325 -0.98 10.81 -14.43
N GLN A 326 -1.41 9.61 -14.79
CA GLN A 326 -1.84 8.60 -13.83
C GLN A 326 -0.70 7.66 -13.46
N LEU A 327 -0.69 7.14 -12.23
CA LEU A 327 0.33 6.20 -11.75
C LEU A 327 0.54 5.01 -12.69
N ARG A 328 -0.53 4.44 -13.28
CA ARG A 328 -0.42 3.33 -14.22
C ARG A 328 0.40 3.60 -15.50
N GLU A 329 0.63 4.87 -15.85
CA GLU A 329 1.39 5.27 -17.05
C GLU A 329 2.90 5.27 -16.84
N ALA A 330 3.36 5.17 -15.59
CA ALA A 330 4.76 5.06 -15.21
C ALA A 330 4.89 3.86 -14.26
N PRO A 331 5.69 2.83 -14.60
CA PRO A 331 5.80 1.66 -13.75
C PRO A 331 6.31 2.05 -12.35
N ALA A 332 5.71 1.47 -11.31
CA ALA A 332 6.21 1.62 -9.96
C ALA A 332 7.63 1.04 -9.87
N PRO A 333 8.57 1.69 -9.16
CA PRO A 333 9.82 1.07 -8.80
C PRO A 333 9.51 -0.07 -7.81
N LEU A 334 9.53 -1.31 -8.29
CA LEU A 334 9.28 -2.49 -7.46
C LEU A 334 10.60 -3.03 -6.89
N GLY A 335 10.58 -3.37 -5.61
CA GLY A 335 11.72 -3.91 -4.88
C GLY A 335 12.65 -2.85 -4.30
N TYR A 336 13.36 -3.23 -3.24
CA TYR A 336 14.31 -2.41 -2.49
C TYR A 336 15.73 -2.66 -3.02
N HIS A 337 16.04 -2.17 -4.22
CA HIS A 337 17.33 -2.39 -4.91
C HIS A 337 17.99 -1.10 -5.36
#